data_AF-A0A1X1CXI3-F1
#
_entry.id   AF-A0A1X1CXI3-F1
#
_cell.length_a   1.000
_cell.length_b   1.000
_cell.length_c   1.000
_cell.angle_alpha   90.00
_cell.angle_beta   90.00
_cell.angle_gamma   90.00
#
_symmetry.space_group_name_H-M   'P 1'
#
loop_
_entity.id
_entity.type
_entity.pdbx_description
1 polymer ?
#
loop_
_entity_poly.entity_id
_entity_poly.type
_entity_poly.pdbx_seq_one_letter_code
_entity_poly.pdbx_strand_id
1 'polypeptide(L)'
;MNNIETVSALDTNLLTALTPVILSALTFIYKWLKKMPDNDDGYFSKAGVSPYELKLSMSRFDFWKTKPITRNQKIGYSITSLFLIIFIGVFMFFGGETIKKQPDNWASLVLIKTKENFLLTYDEAKNFPGERPWKLSVEDCYKDTYDNLATHRKISANLTYSICSRIGLNGERKGIEERIKASEKNKKLSLTVS
;
A
#
# COMPACT_ATOMS: atom_id res chain seq x y z
N MET A 1 9.68 23.86 27.06
CA MET A 1 8.78 24.99 26.72
C MET A 1 8.70 25.06 25.21
N ASN A 2 7.48 25.14 24.71
CA ASN A 2 7.07 24.80 23.35
C ASN A 2 7.38 25.93 22.37
N ASN A 3 8.08 25.64 21.27
CA ASN A 3 8.06 26.47 20.06
C ASN A 3 7.34 25.68 18.97
N ILE A 4 6.02 25.67 19.05
CA ILE A 4 5.15 25.38 17.92
C ILE A 4 4.70 26.75 17.44
N GLU A 5 5.36 27.29 16.43
CA GLU A 5 4.85 28.46 15.72
C GLU A 5 3.65 27.99 14.90
N THR A 6 2.49 28.46 15.36
CA THR A 6 1.20 28.29 14.72
C THR A 6 1.22 28.95 13.35
N VAL A 7 1.06 28.15 12.29
CA VAL A 7 0.63 28.64 10.98
C VAL A 7 -0.83 29.10 11.11
N SER A 8 -1.05 30.32 11.60
CA SER A 8 -2.40 30.89 11.70
C SER A 8 -2.37 32.41 11.79
N ALA A 9 -2.24 33.06 10.64
CA ALA A 9 -2.78 34.39 10.40
C ALA A 9 -2.73 34.70 8.89
N LEU A 10 -3.54 34.02 8.09
CA LEU A 10 -3.90 34.54 6.78
C LEU A 10 -4.96 35.63 7.05
N ASP A 11 -4.55 36.90 6.96
CA ASP A 11 -5.40 38.07 7.22
C ASP A 11 -6.78 37.91 6.55
N THR A 12 -7.86 38.04 7.32
CA THR A 12 -9.26 38.00 6.84
C THR A 12 -9.54 39.05 5.75
N ASN A 13 -8.75 40.14 5.74
CA ASN A 13 -8.80 41.18 4.71
C ASN A 13 -8.17 40.73 3.37
N LEU A 14 -7.20 39.81 3.40
CA LEU A 14 -6.59 39.25 2.20
C LEU A 14 -7.50 38.19 1.54
N LEU A 15 -8.15 37.37 2.36
CA LEU A 15 -9.14 36.37 1.91
C LEU A 15 -10.36 37.03 1.25
N THR A 16 -10.89 38.10 1.83
CA THR A 16 -12.04 38.84 1.26
C THR A 16 -11.67 39.56 -0.04
N ALA A 17 -10.47 40.14 -0.14
CA ALA A 17 -9.98 40.79 -1.36
C ALA A 17 -9.72 39.81 -2.52
N LEU A 18 -9.32 38.57 -2.21
CA LEU A 18 -9.06 37.53 -3.22
C LEU A 18 -10.31 36.72 -3.60
N THR A 19 -11.40 36.78 -2.82
CA THR A 19 -12.64 36.06 -3.15
C THR A 19 -13.21 36.34 -4.55
N PRO A 20 -13.30 37.58 -5.08
CA PRO A 20 -13.82 37.79 -6.44
C PRO A 20 -12.89 37.23 -7.53
N VAL A 21 -11.58 37.24 -7.29
CA VAL A 21 -10.59 36.66 -8.22
C VAL A 21 -10.71 35.14 -8.25
N ILE A 22 -10.84 34.50 -7.08
CA ILE A 22 -11.05 33.06 -6.97
C ILE A 22 -12.40 32.66 -7.58
N LEU A 23 -13.46 33.43 -7.31
CA LEU A 23 -14.80 33.13 -7.83
C LEU A 23 -14.87 33.30 -9.35
N SER A 24 -14.20 34.32 -9.90
CA SER A 24 -14.10 34.54 -11.36
C SER A 24 -13.27 33.46 -12.04
N ALA A 25 -12.16 33.03 -11.43
CA ALA A 25 -11.36 31.90 -11.92
C ALA A 25 -12.15 30.59 -11.88
N LEU A 26 -12.87 30.32 -10.80
CA LEU A 26 -13.73 29.13 -10.66
C LEU A 26 -14.88 29.15 -11.67
N THR A 27 -15.52 30.29 -11.90
CA THR A 27 -16.58 30.39 -12.93
C THR A 27 -16.03 30.28 -14.34
N PHE A 28 -14.82 30.79 -14.60
CA PHE A 28 -14.14 30.62 -15.88
C PHE A 28 -13.79 29.14 -16.13
N ILE A 29 -13.19 28.48 -15.13
CA ILE A 29 -12.86 27.05 -15.19
C ILE A 29 -14.14 26.21 -15.35
N TYR A 30 -15.22 26.54 -14.63
CA TYR A 30 -16.51 25.88 -14.75
C TYR A 30 -17.11 26.06 -16.15
N LYS A 31 -17.13 27.29 -16.69
CA LYS A 31 -17.59 27.57 -18.05
C LYS A 31 -16.73 26.87 -19.10
N TRP A 32 -15.42 26.83 -18.88
CA TRP A 32 -14.47 26.14 -19.75
C TRP A 32 -14.69 24.61 -19.70
N LEU A 33 -14.89 24.02 -18.52
CA LEU A 33 -15.21 22.60 -18.36
C LEU A 33 -16.55 22.23 -19.00
N LYS A 34 -17.54 23.13 -18.95
CA LYS A 34 -18.86 22.90 -19.53
C LYS A 34 -18.90 23.06 -21.06
N LYS A 35 -17.98 23.83 -21.65
CA LYS A 35 -17.91 24.02 -23.11
C LYS A 35 -17.37 22.75 -23.79
N MET A 36 -18.16 22.14 -24.67
CA MET A 36 -17.70 21.05 -25.53
C MET A 36 -16.61 21.51 -26.50
N PRO A 37 -15.70 20.61 -26.92
CA PRO A 37 -14.74 20.89 -27.98
C PRO A 37 -15.47 21.22 -29.30
N ASP A 38 -14.96 22.18 -30.07
CA ASP A 38 -15.64 22.73 -31.27
C ASP A 38 -15.80 21.70 -32.43
N ASN A 39 -15.28 20.47 -32.31
CA ASN A 39 -15.32 19.42 -33.33
C ASN A 39 -16.21 18.21 -32.98
N ASP A 40 -17.08 18.32 -31.97
CA ASP A 40 -18.03 17.22 -31.64
C ASP A 40 -19.17 17.15 -32.65
N ASP A 41 -19.28 16.01 -33.34
CA ASP A 41 -20.39 15.62 -34.22
C ASP A 41 -21.62 15.12 -33.43
N GLY A 42 -21.59 15.28 -32.10
CA GLY A 42 -22.63 14.87 -31.17
C GLY A 42 -22.50 13.39 -30.77
N TYR A 43 -21.42 12.71 -31.12
CA TYR A 43 -21.15 11.34 -30.72
C TYR A 43 -21.04 11.20 -29.20
N PHE A 44 -20.32 12.12 -28.54
CA PHE A 44 -20.10 12.05 -27.10
C PHE A 44 -21.35 12.43 -26.30
N SER A 45 -22.13 13.39 -26.80
CA SER A 45 -23.45 13.69 -26.23
C SER A 45 -24.41 12.49 -26.29
N LYS A 46 -24.37 11.71 -27.37
CA LYS A 46 -25.21 10.50 -27.53
C LYS A 46 -24.70 9.32 -26.70
N ALA A 47 -23.40 9.26 -26.44
CA ALA A 47 -22.79 8.26 -25.58
C ALA A 47 -22.99 8.55 -24.07
N GLY A 48 -23.63 9.67 -23.72
CA GLY A 48 -23.87 10.06 -22.32
C GLY A 48 -22.62 10.51 -21.57
N VAL A 49 -21.52 10.76 -22.29
CA VAL A 49 -20.24 11.17 -21.70
C VAL A 49 -20.28 12.67 -21.44
N SER A 50 -19.95 13.08 -20.23
CA SER A 50 -19.97 14.48 -19.86
C SER A 50 -18.74 15.24 -20.41
N PRO A 51 -18.87 16.54 -20.76
CA PRO A 51 -17.75 17.33 -21.28
C PRO A 51 -16.56 17.44 -20.33
N TYR A 52 -16.80 17.33 -19.02
CA TYR A 52 -15.74 17.42 -18.01
C TYR A 52 -14.91 16.13 -17.96
N GLU A 53 -15.51 14.95 -18.15
CA GLU A 53 -14.80 13.67 -18.21
C GLU A 53 -13.79 13.65 -19.35
N LEU A 54 -14.17 14.17 -20.52
CA LEU A 54 -13.29 14.25 -21.70
C LEU A 54 -12.09 15.17 -21.47
N LYS A 55 -12.30 16.33 -20.82
CA LYS A 55 -11.22 17.29 -20.54
C LYS A 55 -10.31 16.85 -19.40
N LEU A 56 -10.87 16.26 -18.34
CA LEU A 56 -10.11 15.75 -17.19
C LEU A 56 -9.36 14.46 -17.52
N SER A 57 -9.84 13.67 -18.49
CA SER A 57 -9.12 12.49 -18.98
C SER A 57 -7.72 12.85 -19.52
N MET A 58 -7.43 14.13 -19.81
CA MET A 58 -6.13 14.65 -20.28
C MET A 58 -5.52 13.86 -21.44
N SER A 59 -6.40 13.11 -22.12
CA SER A 59 -6.09 12.18 -23.15
C SER A 59 -5.74 13.00 -24.39
N ARG A 60 -4.50 12.88 -24.86
CA ARG A 60 -4.08 13.34 -26.19
C ARG A 60 -4.42 12.31 -27.27
N PHE A 61 -5.44 11.48 -27.04
CA PHE A 61 -5.88 10.54 -28.07
C PHE A 61 -6.72 11.31 -29.10
N ASP A 62 -6.37 11.20 -30.38
CA ASP A 62 -7.22 11.58 -31.51
C ASP A 62 -8.45 10.66 -31.52
N PHE A 63 -9.40 10.89 -30.61
CA PHE A 63 -10.63 10.09 -30.51
C PHE A 63 -11.40 10.09 -31.84
N TRP A 64 -11.26 11.15 -32.64
CA TRP A 64 -11.81 11.30 -33.99
C TRP A 64 -11.27 10.30 -35.02
N LYS A 65 -10.11 9.68 -34.78
CA LYS A 65 -9.53 8.62 -35.61
C LYS A 65 -9.82 7.22 -35.06
N THR A 66 -10.45 7.12 -33.89
CA THR A 66 -10.72 5.82 -33.29
C THR A 66 -11.94 5.18 -33.96
N LYS A 67 -11.70 4.05 -34.65
CA LYS A 67 -12.79 3.28 -35.25
C LYS A 67 -13.79 2.86 -34.16
N PRO A 68 -15.10 2.86 -34.44
CA PRO A 68 -16.10 2.44 -33.46
C PRO A 68 -15.79 1.02 -32.99
N ILE A 69 -15.77 0.84 -31.67
CA ILE A 69 -15.43 -0.42 -31.02
C ILE A 69 -16.37 -1.51 -31.52
N THR A 70 -15.80 -2.55 -32.12
CA THR A 70 -16.56 -3.69 -32.64
C THR A 70 -17.16 -4.53 -31.51
N ARG A 71 -18.26 -5.26 -31.77
CA ARG A 71 -18.93 -6.11 -30.77
C ARG A 71 -17.97 -7.09 -30.10
N ASN A 72 -17.00 -7.61 -30.85
CA ASN A 72 -15.98 -8.54 -30.36
C ASN A 72 -14.99 -7.86 -29.40
N GLN A 73 -14.62 -6.61 -29.67
CA GLN A 73 -13.78 -5.81 -28.77
C GLN A 73 -14.51 -5.46 -27.47
N LYS A 74 -15.81 -5.15 -27.52
CA LYS A 74 -16.62 -4.93 -26.30
C LYS A 74 -16.66 -6.16 -25.40
N ILE A 75 -16.83 -7.35 -25.99
CA ILE A 75 -16.80 -8.62 -25.25
C ILE A 75 -15.41 -8.84 -24.66
N GLY A 76 -14.35 -8.61 -25.44
CA GLY A 76 -12.96 -8.69 -24.97
C GLY A 76 -12.70 -7.81 -23.76
N TYR A 77 -13.04 -6.51 -23.82
CA TYR A 77 -12.88 -5.58 -22.71
C TYR A 77 -13.69 -5.97 -21.48
N SER A 78 -14.92 -6.46 -21.67
CA SER A 78 -15.77 -6.94 -20.56
C SER A 78 -15.13 -8.13 -19.84
N ILE A 79 -14.63 -9.11 -20.60
CA ILE A 79 -13.92 -10.27 -20.05
C ILE A 79 -12.65 -9.84 -19.32
N THR A 80 -11.83 -8.98 -19.93
CA THR A 80 -10.60 -8.47 -19.29
C THR A 80 -10.90 -7.70 -18.01
N SER A 81 -11.96 -6.87 -18.01
CA SER A 81 -12.40 -6.14 -16.82
C SER A 81 -12.85 -7.10 -15.72
N LEU A 82 -13.60 -8.15 -16.06
CA LEU A 82 -14.01 -9.18 -15.10
C LEU A 82 -12.80 -9.88 -14.48
N PHE A 83 -11.83 -10.28 -15.30
CA PHE A 83 -10.57 -10.87 -14.82
C PHE A 83 -9.82 -9.93 -13.89
N LEU A 84 -9.73 -8.64 -14.22
CA LEU A 84 -9.10 -7.63 -13.38
C LEU A 84 -9.78 -7.52 -12.01
N ILE A 85 -11.12 -7.46 -11.98
CA ILE A 85 -11.88 -7.38 -10.72
C ILE A 85 -11.65 -8.64 -9.87
N ILE A 86 -11.69 -9.82 -10.48
CA ILE A 86 -11.42 -11.09 -9.79
C ILE A 86 -9.98 -11.10 -9.25
N PHE A 87 -9.01 -10.68 -10.05
CA PHE A 87 -7.60 -10.67 -9.65
C PHE A 87 -7.34 -9.72 -8.49
N ILE A 88 -7.95 -8.53 -8.52
CA ILE A 88 -7.90 -7.56 -7.43
C ILE A 88 -8.55 -8.14 -6.17
N GLY A 89 -9.72 -8.77 -6.29
CA GLY A 89 -10.40 -9.40 -5.16
C GLY A 89 -9.60 -10.53 -4.52
N VAL A 90 -8.99 -11.40 -5.34
CA VAL A 90 -8.07 -12.46 -4.90
C VAL A 90 -6.86 -11.86 -4.20
N PHE A 91 -6.24 -10.83 -4.80
CA PHE A 91 -5.08 -10.17 -4.21
C PHE A 91 -5.41 -9.53 -2.85
N MET A 92 -6.55 -8.84 -2.73
CA MET A 92 -7.01 -8.26 -1.47
C MET A 92 -7.32 -9.34 -0.42
N PHE A 93 -7.95 -10.46 -0.81
CA PHE A 93 -8.30 -11.54 0.10
C PHE A 93 -7.05 -12.23 0.67
N PHE A 94 -6.14 -12.69 -0.20
CA PHE A 94 -4.92 -13.37 0.24
C PHE A 94 -3.92 -12.41 0.89
N GLY A 95 -3.79 -11.19 0.36
CA GLY A 95 -2.96 -10.15 0.97
C GLY A 95 -3.46 -9.76 2.36
N GLY A 96 -4.76 -9.53 2.52
CA GLY A 96 -5.39 -9.16 3.78
C GLY A 96 -5.30 -10.25 4.86
N GLU A 97 -5.43 -11.53 4.49
CA GLU A 97 -5.28 -12.63 5.45
C GLU A 97 -3.88 -12.69 6.06
N THR A 98 -2.83 -12.47 5.27
CA THR A 98 -1.45 -12.49 5.77
C THR A 98 -1.19 -11.35 6.76
N ILE A 99 -1.81 -10.19 6.56
CA ILE A 99 -1.66 -9.02 7.42
C ILE A 99 -2.47 -9.18 8.72
N LYS A 100 -3.69 -9.73 8.65
CA LYS A 100 -4.57 -9.91 9.82
C LYS A 100 -4.05 -10.94 10.81
N LYS A 101 -3.36 -11.97 10.32
CA LYS A 101 -2.87 -13.09 11.14
C LYS A 101 -1.52 -12.78 11.84
N GLN A 102 -0.91 -11.61 11.62
CA GLN A 102 0.26 -11.17 12.39
C GLN A 102 -0.17 -10.68 13.80
N PRO A 103 0.31 -11.31 14.88
CA PRO A 103 0.01 -10.87 16.25
C PRO A 103 0.66 -9.52 16.58
N ASP A 104 0.01 -8.78 17.48
CA ASP A 104 0.50 -7.46 17.94
C ASP A 104 1.78 -7.63 18.78
N ASN A 105 2.68 -6.63 18.76
CA ASN A 105 4.04 -6.68 19.32
C ASN A 105 5.03 -7.62 18.61
N TRP A 106 4.76 -8.01 17.37
CA TRP A 106 5.71 -8.80 16.56
C TRP A 106 6.24 -8.02 15.37
N ALA A 107 7.55 -8.09 15.13
CA ALA A 107 8.18 -7.56 13.92
C ALA A 107 8.15 -8.61 12.82
N SER A 108 7.57 -8.29 11.66
CA SER A 108 7.68 -9.13 10.46
C SER A 108 8.96 -8.79 9.71
N LEU A 109 9.84 -9.79 9.54
CA LEU A 109 11.17 -9.64 8.98
C LEU A 109 11.41 -10.69 7.90
N VAL A 110 12.20 -10.30 6.91
CA VAL A 110 12.64 -11.19 5.83
C VAL A 110 14.16 -11.21 5.83
N LEU A 111 14.75 -12.41 5.97
CA LEU A 111 16.20 -12.54 5.88
C LEU A 111 16.61 -12.52 4.40
N ILE A 112 17.19 -11.41 3.93
CA ILE A 112 17.53 -11.20 2.51
C ILE A 112 18.38 -12.34 1.92
N LYS A 113 19.31 -12.89 2.71
CA LYS A 113 20.22 -13.95 2.26
C LYS A 113 19.52 -15.26 1.91
N THR A 114 18.50 -15.64 2.67
CA THR A 114 17.79 -16.93 2.50
C THR A 114 16.36 -16.76 2.03
N LYS A 115 15.89 -15.52 1.92
CA LYS A 115 14.51 -15.11 1.61
C LYS A 115 13.47 -15.74 2.53
N GLU A 116 13.87 -16.08 3.76
CA GLU A 116 12.97 -16.65 4.77
C GLU A 116 12.24 -15.54 5.54
N ASN A 117 10.92 -15.65 5.60
CA ASN A 117 10.06 -14.75 6.38
C ASN A 117 9.91 -15.29 7.80
N PHE A 118 10.03 -14.43 8.81
CA PHE A 118 9.85 -14.80 10.21
C PHE A 118 9.32 -13.61 11.00
N LEU A 119 8.63 -13.91 12.10
CA LEU A 119 8.25 -12.93 13.10
C LEU A 119 9.26 -12.96 14.24
N LEU A 120 9.56 -11.79 14.78
CA LEU A 120 10.52 -11.59 15.86
C LEU A 120 9.92 -10.75 16.98
N THR A 121 10.14 -11.19 18.22
CA THR A 121 10.01 -10.40 19.45
C THR A 121 11.37 -10.35 20.16
N TYR A 122 11.42 -9.73 21.34
CA TYR A 122 12.63 -9.71 22.15
C TYR A 122 13.04 -11.10 22.66
N ASP A 123 12.06 -11.97 22.93
CA ASP A 123 12.26 -13.25 23.59
C ASP A 123 12.08 -14.46 22.66
N GLU A 124 11.43 -14.27 21.51
CA GLU A 124 11.10 -15.38 20.62
C GLU A 124 11.03 -14.99 19.14
N ALA A 125 11.33 -15.95 18.28
CA ALA A 125 11.10 -15.88 16.85
C ALA A 125 10.22 -17.06 16.41
N LYS A 126 9.40 -16.85 15.38
CA LYS A 126 8.61 -17.92 14.78
C LYS A 126 8.41 -17.74 13.29
N ASN A 127 8.12 -18.84 12.60
CA ASN A 127 7.68 -18.81 11.22
C ASN A 127 6.29 -18.15 11.10
N PHE A 128 6.13 -17.26 10.13
CA PHE A 128 4.83 -16.77 9.71
C PHE A 128 4.90 -16.13 8.31
N PRO A 129 3.94 -16.38 7.38
CA PRO A 129 2.87 -17.38 7.40
C PRO A 129 3.36 -18.66 6.70
N GLY A 130 3.86 -19.64 7.46
CA GLY A 130 4.45 -20.85 6.88
C GLY A 130 3.72 -22.14 7.28
N GLU A 131 3.62 -23.10 6.35
CA GLU A 131 3.06 -24.44 6.56
C GLU A 131 3.83 -25.28 7.59
N ARG A 132 5.09 -24.91 7.87
CA ARG A 132 5.95 -25.54 8.88
C ARG A 132 6.18 -24.58 10.05
N PRO A 133 5.32 -24.59 11.07
CA PRO A 133 5.49 -23.73 12.23
C PRO A 133 6.73 -24.17 13.00
N TRP A 134 7.72 -23.30 13.06
CA TRP A 134 8.83 -23.41 14.01
C TRP A 134 8.80 -22.21 14.94
N LYS A 135 9.28 -22.42 16.16
CA LYS A 135 9.46 -21.40 17.19
C LYS A 135 10.85 -21.58 17.77
N LEU A 136 11.53 -20.46 18.00
CA LEU A 136 12.84 -20.38 18.63
C LEU A 136 12.73 -19.37 19.77
N SER A 137 13.06 -19.77 20.99
CA SER A 137 13.11 -18.85 22.13
C SER A 137 14.55 -18.59 22.58
N VAL A 138 14.72 -17.61 23.46
CA VAL A 138 16.00 -17.34 24.15
C VAL A 138 16.58 -18.64 24.75
N GLU A 139 15.75 -19.45 25.40
CA GLU A 139 16.21 -20.68 26.05
C GLU A 139 16.70 -21.72 25.05
N ASP A 140 16.06 -21.82 23.89
CA ASP A 140 16.49 -22.72 22.82
C ASP A 140 17.89 -22.32 22.32
N CYS A 141 18.14 -21.01 22.15
CA CYS A 141 19.44 -20.48 21.73
C CYS A 141 20.57 -20.70 22.75
N TYR A 142 20.25 -20.89 24.04
CA TYR A 142 21.24 -21.19 25.09
C TYR A 142 21.46 -22.68 25.32
N LYS A 143 20.49 -23.53 24.95
CA LYS A 143 20.52 -24.97 25.23
C LYS A 143 21.29 -25.80 24.22
N ASP A 144 21.33 -25.36 22.96
CA ASP A 144 21.90 -26.17 21.88
C ASP A 144 22.69 -25.30 20.88
N THR A 145 23.50 -25.96 20.07
CA THR A 145 24.29 -25.33 19.01
C THR A 145 23.40 -24.89 17.84
N TYR A 146 23.80 -23.82 17.15
CA TYR A 146 23.01 -23.24 16.07
C TYR A 146 22.75 -24.24 14.92
N ASP A 147 23.70 -25.13 14.63
CA ASP A 147 23.57 -26.12 13.56
C ASP A 147 22.59 -27.25 13.91
N ASN A 148 22.55 -27.68 15.17
CA ASN A 148 21.56 -28.65 15.65
C ASN A 148 20.15 -28.05 15.65
N LEU A 149 20.00 -26.81 16.13
CA LEU A 149 18.74 -26.07 16.09
C LEU A 149 18.24 -25.89 14.65
N ALA A 150 19.14 -25.53 13.73
CA ALA A 150 18.84 -25.40 12.31
C ALA A 150 18.31 -26.72 11.72
N THR A 151 19.00 -27.82 12.01
CA THR A 151 18.65 -29.16 11.51
C THR A 151 17.32 -29.65 12.11
N HIS A 152 17.15 -29.54 13.43
CA HIS A 152 15.95 -29.99 14.13
C HIS A 152 14.71 -29.20 13.74
N ARG A 153 14.85 -27.88 13.54
CA ARG A 153 13.75 -27.00 13.13
C ARG A 153 13.60 -26.89 11.63
N LYS A 154 14.46 -27.54 10.84
CA LYS A 154 14.51 -27.47 9.37
C LYS A 154 14.56 -26.04 8.84
N ILE A 155 15.34 -25.18 9.49
CA ILE A 155 15.60 -23.78 9.11
C ILE A 155 17.05 -23.62 8.69
N SER A 156 17.38 -22.55 7.96
CA SER A 156 18.78 -22.30 7.60
C SER A 156 19.63 -21.96 8.83
N ALA A 157 20.86 -22.49 8.89
CA ALA A 157 21.80 -22.17 9.98
C ALA A 157 22.09 -20.67 10.11
N ASN A 158 22.08 -19.96 8.98
CA ASN A 158 22.24 -18.51 8.93
C ASN A 158 21.04 -17.77 9.57
N LEU A 159 19.81 -18.29 9.42
CA LEU A 159 18.65 -17.75 10.11
C LEU A 159 18.72 -18.01 11.61
N THR A 160 19.05 -19.24 12.03
CA THR A 160 19.23 -19.58 13.45
C THR A 160 20.27 -18.68 14.10
N TYR A 161 21.43 -18.51 13.47
CA TYR A 161 22.49 -17.62 13.95
C TYR A 161 22.01 -16.17 14.03
N SER A 162 21.35 -15.65 12.99
CA SER A 162 20.86 -14.27 12.97
C SER A 162 19.79 -14.00 14.03
N ILE A 163 19.01 -15.01 14.42
CA ILE A 163 17.99 -14.91 15.46
C ILE A 163 18.65 -14.97 16.85
N CYS A 164 19.45 -16.01 17.11
CA CYS A 164 20.09 -16.22 18.40
C CYS A 164 21.14 -15.16 18.76
N SER A 165 21.72 -14.49 17.77
CA SER A 165 22.63 -13.34 17.97
C SER A 165 21.91 -12.02 18.27
N ARG A 166 20.57 -12.01 18.37
CA ARG A 166 19.77 -10.80 18.62
C ARG A 166 18.76 -10.95 19.74
N ILE A 167 18.13 -12.11 19.86
CA ILE A 167 17.14 -12.42 20.89
C ILE A 167 17.79 -12.45 22.28
N GLY A 168 17.12 -11.86 23.28
CA GLY A 168 17.59 -11.84 24.69
C GLY A 168 18.79 -10.94 24.98
N LEU A 169 19.35 -10.25 23.97
CA LEU A 169 20.48 -9.34 24.15
C LEU A 169 19.99 -7.92 24.44
N ASN A 170 20.32 -7.40 25.64
CA ASN A 170 19.93 -6.05 26.06
C ASN A 170 20.38 -4.94 25.08
N GLY A 171 21.51 -5.14 24.38
CA GLY A 171 22.01 -4.19 23.38
C GLY A 171 21.15 -4.11 22.11
N GLU A 172 20.46 -5.20 21.74
CA GLU A 172 19.60 -5.28 20.54
C GLU A 172 18.14 -4.95 20.85
N ARG A 173 17.76 -4.84 22.14
CA ARG A 173 16.39 -4.60 22.59
C ARG A 173 15.73 -3.39 21.91
N LYS A 174 16.44 -2.24 21.89
CA LYS A 174 15.93 -1.02 21.25
C LYS A 174 15.72 -1.21 19.74
N GLY A 175 16.65 -1.91 19.08
CA GLY A 175 16.55 -2.19 17.65
C GLY A 175 15.39 -3.12 17.30
N ILE A 176 15.07 -4.08 18.17
CA ILE A 176 13.91 -4.97 18.02
C ILE A 176 12.61 -4.18 18.26
N GLU A 177 12.54 -3.36 19.31
CA GLU A 177 11.36 -2.51 19.60
C GLU A 177 11.06 -1.52 18.46
N GLU A 178 12.07 -0.92 17.85
CA GLU A 178 11.90 -0.06 16.68
C GLU A 178 11.34 -0.83 15.47
N ARG A 179 11.82 -2.06 15.24
CA ARG A 179 11.31 -2.94 14.16
C ARG A 179 9.87 -3.37 14.40
N ILE A 180 9.50 -3.63 15.66
CA ILE A 180 8.11 -3.92 16.05
C ILE A 180 7.23 -2.71 15.72
N LYS A 181 7.60 -1.52 16.17
CA LYS A 181 6.85 -0.28 15.90
C LYS A 181 6.71 0.01 14.40
N ALA A 182 7.78 -0.19 13.63
CA ALA A 182 7.74 -0.01 12.18
C ALA A 182 6.80 -1.02 11.51
N SER A 183 6.85 -2.28 11.94
CA SER A 183 5.98 -3.36 11.47
C SER A 183 4.50 -3.09 11.79
N GLU A 184 4.19 -2.60 13.00
CA GLU A 184 2.84 -2.21 13.41
C GLU A 184 2.30 -1.01 12.62
N LYS A 185 3.15 0.00 12.39
CA LYS A 185 2.78 1.14 11.54
C LYS A 185 2.43 0.70 10.12
N ASN A 186 3.22 -0.21 9.55
CA ASN A 186 2.96 -0.77 8.22
C ASN A 186 1.68 -1.62 8.19
N LYS A 187 1.42 -2.43 9.22
CA LYS A 187 0.16 -3.17 9.38
C LYS A 187 -1.04 -2.22 9.41
N LYS A 188 -0.97 -1.13 10.16
CA LYS A 188 -2.04 -0.11 10.27
C LYS A 188 -2.28 0.61 8.94
N LEU A 189 -1.22 0.95 8.21
CA LEU A 189 -1.31 1.55 6.87
C LEU A 189 -2.02 0.60 5.89
N SER A 190 -1.62 -0.67 5.83
CA SER A 190 -2.24 -1.64 4.93
C SER A 190 -3.70 -1.94 5.24
N LEU A 191 -4.11 -1.87 6.51
CA LEU A 191 -5.51 -2.03 6.93
C LEU A 191 -6.37 -0.78 6.71
N THR A 192 -5.77 0.40 6.55
CA THR A 192 -6.49 1.67 6.27
C THR A 192 -6.70 1.88 4.76
N VAL A 193 -5.88 1.24 3.93
CA VAL A 193 -5.93 1.31 2.46
C VAL A 193 -6.77 0.18 1.84
N SER A 194 -7.12 -0.84 2.63
CA SER A 194 -8.05 -1.93 2.24
C SER A 194 -9.48 -1.57 2.59
#